data_AF-A0A1E7FST3-F1
#
_entry.id   AF-A0A1E7FST3-F1
#
_cell.length_a   1.000
_cell.length_b   1.000
_cell.length_c   1.000
_cell.angle_alpha   90.00
_cell.angle_beta   90.00
_cell.angle_gamma   90.00
#
_symmetry.space_group_name_H-M   'P 1'
#
loop_
_entity.id
_entity.type
_entity.pdbx_description
1 polymer ?
#
loop_
_entity_poly.entity_id
_entity_poly.type
_entity_poly.pdbx_seq_one_letter_code
_entity_poly.pdbx_strand_id
1 'polypeptide(L)'
;CLKLYCQCFAVKIYCGSNCRCLTCSNNPIHESERQDAIRGILSRNPSAFDTKFQKLQKAKLLSGGGGDIPHARTISHKLGCKCRKSACMKKYCECY
;
A
#
# COMPACT_ATOMS: atom_id res chain seq x y z
N CYS A 1 -2.06 -9.57 -13.65
CA CYS A 1 -1.84 -8.97 -12.32
C CYS A 1 -0.49 -8.24 -12.20
N LEU A 2 -0.04 -7.51 -13.23
CA LEU A 2 1.30 -6.89 -13.28
C LEU A 2 1.28 -5.37 -13.09
N LYS A 3 0.31 -4.87 -12.32
CA LYS A 3 0.11 -3.45 -12.01
C LYS A 3 -0.16 -3.31 -10.52
N LEU A 4 0.13 -2.13 -9.96
CA LEU A 4 -0.02 -1.83 -8.53
C LEU A 4 -1.48 -1.86 -8.02
N TYR A 5 -2.48 -2.01 -8.90
CA TYR A 5 -3.87 -2.28 -8.52
C TYR A 5 -4.04 -3.69 -7.91
N CYS A 6 -3.15 -4.63 -8.24
CA CYS A 6 -3.11 -5.93 -7.62
C CYS A 6 -2.34 -5.83 -6.30
N GLN A 7 -2.99 -6.17 -5.19
CA GLN A 7 -2.40 -6.10 -3.85
C GLN A 7 -1.18 -7.03 -3.70
N CYS A 8 -1.25 -8.26 -4.24
CA CYS A 8 -0.12 -9.19 -4.24
C CYS A 8 1.10 -8.59 -4.95
N PHE A 9 0.89 -8.08 -6.16
CA PHE A 9 1.96 -7.48 -6.96
C PHE A 9 2.52 -6.22 -6.29
N ALA A 10 1.66 -5.37 -5.71
CA ALA A 10 2.07 -4.16 -5.01
C ALA A 10 2.99 -4.44 -3.80
N VAL A 11 2.88 -5.62 -3.17
CA VAL A 11 3.76 -6.08 -2.08
C VAL A 11 4.81 -7.09 -2.54
N LYS A 12 5.08 -7.17 -3.85
CA LYS A 12 6.08 -8.04 -4.50
C LYS A 12 5.90 -9.56 -4.29
N ILE A 13 4.72 -10.02 -3.90
CA ILE A 13 4.42 -11.46 -3.78
C ILE A 13 3.65 -11.97 -5.01
N TYR A 14 3.79 -13.27 -5.32
CA TYR A 14 2.95 -13.92 -6.33
C TYR A 14 1.48 -13.97 -5.88
N CYS A 15 0.58 -14.03 -6.85
CA CYS A 15 -0.81 -14.38 -6.55
C CYS A 15 -0.89 -15.85 -6.14
N GLY A 16 -1.62 -16.14 -5.06
CA GLY A 16 -1.87 -17.48 -4.57
C GLY A 16 -3.14 -18.11 -5.16
N SER A 17 -3.44 -19.36 -4.79
CA SER A 17 -4.63 -20.10 -5.21
C SER A 17 -5.94 -19.48 -4.74
N ASN A 18 -5.91 -18.67 -3.68
CA ASN A 18 -7.03 -17.95 -3.12
C ASN A 18 -7.33 -16.60 -3.84
N CYS A 19 -6.51 -16.19 -4.81
CA CYS A 19 -6.80 -15.01 -5.63
C CYS A 19 -7.88 -15.30 -6.68
N ARG A 20 -8.80 -14.35 -6.91
CA ARG A 20 -9.87 -14.44 -7.91
C ARG A 20 -9.58 -13.64 -9.19
N CYS A 21 -8.32 -13.58 -9.60
CA CYS A 21 -7.89 -12.87 -10.81
C CYS A 21 -8.19 -13.69 -12.07
N LEU A 22 -8.74 -13.05 -13.11
CA LEU A 22 -9.16 -13.74 -14.34
C LEU A 22 -7.97 -14.17 -15.23
N THR A 23 -7.05 -13.24 -15.52
CA THR A 23 -5.84 -13.48 -16.35
C THR A 23 -4.60 -13.13 -15.54
N CYS A 24 -4.25 -14.02 -14.61
CA CYS A 24 -3.14 -13.77 -13.71
C CYS A 24 -1.80 -14.06 -14.39
N SER A 25 -1.00 -13.01 -14.64
CA SER A 25 0.43 -13.16 -14.98
C SER A 25 1.38 -12.85 -13.80
N ASN A 26 0.88 -12.74 -12.56
CA ASN A 26 1.74 -12.57 -11.37
C ASN A 26 2.00 -13.93 -10.72
N ASN A 27 2.73 -14.79 -11.42
CA ASN A 27 3.05 -16.15 -11.01
C ASN A 27 4.42 -16.57 -11.61
N PRO A 28 5.02 -17.69 -11.14
CA PRO A 28 6.33 -18.14 -11.62
C PRO A 28 6.38 -18.49 -13.12
N ILE A 29 5.26 -18.87 -13.74
CA ILE A 29 5.21 -19.24 -15.16
C ILE A 29 5.47 -18.01 -16.05
N HIS A 30 5.01 -16.83 -15.63
CA HIS A 30 5.14 -15.57 -16.37
C HIS A 30 6.24 -14.66 -15.78
N GLU A 31 7.33 -15.25 -15.28
CA GLU A 31 8.32 -14.49 -14.51
C GLU A 31 9.02 -13.40 -15.33
N SER A 32 9.30 -13.64 -16.62
CA SER A 32 9.90 -12.62 -17.49
C SER A 32 9.02 -11.37 -17.59
N GLU A 33 7.74 -11.53 -17.92
CA GLU A 33 6.78 -10.42 -18.01
C GLU A 33 6.62 -9.71 -16.66
N ARG A 34 6.63 -10.49 -15.57
CA ARG A 34 6.57 -9.94 -14.21
C ARG A 34 7.78 -9.06 -13.90
N GLN A 35 8.98 -9.50 -14.23
CA GLN A 35 10.20 -8.72 -14.03
C GLN A 35 10.23 -7.46 -14.91
N ASP A 36 9.77 -7.55 -16.16
CA ASP A 36 9.65 -6.39 -17.06
C ASP A 36 8.69 -5.34 -16.50
N ALA A 37 7.54 -5.78 -15.97
CA ALA A 37 6.59 -4.88 -15.33
C ALA A 37 7.19 -4.23 -14.07
N ILE A 38 7.92 -4.98 -13.24
CA ILE A 38 8.60 -4.44 -12.05
C ILE A 38 9.64 -3.39 -12.46
N ARG A 39 10.51 -3.70 -13.43
CA ARG A 39 11.52 -2.77 -13.94
C ARG A 39 10.89 -1.51 -14.52
N GLY A 40 9.84 -1.64 -15.32
CA GLY A 40 9.12 -0.52 -15.93
C GLY A 40 8.40 0.38 -14.91
N ILE A 41 7.99 -0.15 -13.77
CA ILE A 41 7.40 0.64 -12.67
C ILE A 41 8.49 1.37 -11.88
N LEU A 42 9.58 0.66 -11.53
CA LEU A 42 10.70 1.23 -10.77
C LEU A 42 11.43 2.33 -11.54
N SER A 43 11.53 2.23 -12.87
CA SER A 43 12.14 3.29 -13.68
C SER A 43 11.35 4.60 -13.65
N ARG A 44 10.03 4.55 -13.47
CA ARG A 44 9.15 5.72 -13.37
C ARG A 44 9.07 6.26 -11.94
N ASN A 45 9.09 5.37 -10.95
CA ASN A 45 9.13 5.71 -9.54
C ASN A 45 9.92 4.64 -8.76
N PRO A 46 11.15 4.96 -8.34
CA PRO A 46 12.00 4.03 -7.58
C PRO A 46 11.37 3.52 -6.27
N SER A 47 10.51 4.33 -5.66
CA SER A 47 9.81 4.01 -4.39
C SER A 47 8.44 3.35 -4.59
N ALA A 48 8.09 2.95 -5.82
CA ALA A 48 6.74 2.46 -6.17
C ALA A 48 6.28 1.22 -5.37
N PHE A 49 7.21 0.43 -4.85
CA PHE A 49 6.94 -0.77 -4.05
C PHE A 49 7.28 -0.59 -2.57
N ASP A 50 7.68 0.62 -2.16
CA ASP A 50 7.89 0.92 -0.74
C ASP A 50 6.55 1.02 -0.02
N THR A 51 6.56 0.78 1.30
CA THR A 51 5.36 0.99 2.11
C THR A 51 4.91 2.45 2.02
N LYS A 52 3.64 2.67 1.68
CA LYS A 52 3.02 4.00 1.60
C LYS A 52 2.82 4.65 2.97
N PHE A 53 2.99 3.87 4.04
CA PHE A 53 2.72 4.26 5.41
C PHE A 53 4.00 4.36 6.24
N GLN A 54 4.04 5.33 7.14
CA GLN A 54 5.05 5.43 8.18
C GLN A 54 4.52 4.72 9.43
N LYS A 55 5.33 3.83 10.01
CA LYS A 55 5.11 3.39 11.39
C LYS A 55 5.50 4.56 12.28
N LEU A 56 4.53 5.22 12.90
CA LEU A 56 4.81 6.16 13.99
C LEU A 56 5.47 5.36 15.11
N GLN A 57 6.79 5.47 15.26
CA GLN A 57 7.45 4.96 16.45
C GLN A 57 6.88 5.70 17.67
N LYS A 58 6.65 4.92 18.72
CA LYS A 58 5.97 5.25 20.00
C LYS A 58 6.71 6.31 20.86
N ALA A 59 7.47 7.22 20.25
CA ALA A 59 8.45 8.06 20.94
C ALA A 59 8.26 9.57 20.68
N LYS A 60 7.03 10.08 20.82
CA LYS A 60 6.82 11.54 21.03
C LYS A 60 5.47 11.93 21.65
N LEU A 61 4.90 11.06 22.50
CA LEU A 61 3.74 11.40 23.35
C LEU A 61 4.17 11.72 24.80
N LEU A 62 5.31 12.39 24.96
CA LEU A 62 5.68 13.05 26.21
C LEU A 62 5.71 14.56 25.96
N SER A 63 4.52 15.17 25.95
CA SER A 63 4.25 16.41 26.68
C SER A 63 2.83 16.92 26.37
N GLY A 64 1.95 16.79 27.37
CA GLY A 64 0.87 17.74 27.64
C GLY A 64 -0.47 17.48 26.96
N GLY A 65 -1.43 16.94 27.71
CA GLY A 65 -2.86 17.09 27.43
C GLY A 65 -3.61 15.76 27.37
N GLY A 66 -4.21 15.36 28.48
CA GLY A 66 -5.07 14.17 28.57
C GLY A 66 -6.30 14.31 27.68
N GLY A 67 -6.43 13.40 26.72
CA GLY A 67 -7.65 13.14 25.98
C GLY A 67 -7.53 11.72 25.44
N ASP A 68 -8.51 10.88 25.75
CA ASP A 68 -8.55 9.46 25.39
C ASP A 68 -8.37 9.30 23.87
N ILE A 69 -7.18 8.85 23.44
CA ILE A 69 -6.90 8.61 22.02
C ILE A 69 -7.39 7.20 21.68
N PRO A 70 -8.47 7.04 20.90
CA PRO A 70 -8.88 5.72 20.45
C PRO A 70 -7.77 5.14 19.58
N HIS A 71 -7.51 3.85 19.78
CA HIS A 71 -6.44 2.98 19.24
C HIS A 71 -6.30 2.92 17.69
N ALA A 72 -6.80 3.90 16.93
CA ALA A 72 -7.14 3.75 15.52
C ALA A 72 -6.26 4.51 14.51
N ARG A 73 -5.18 5.22 14.89
CA ARG A 73 -4.39 6.02 13.91
C ARG A 73 -2.87 5.88 14.00
N THR A 74 -2.34 4.68 14.25
CA THR A 74 -0.88 4.45 14.28
C THR A 74 -0.23 4.40 12.90
N ILE A 75 -1.04 4.43 11.82
CA ILE A 75 -0.58 4.28 10.44
C ILE A 75 -0.93 5.56 9.67
N SER A 76 0.08 6.35 9.31
CA SER A 76 -0.08 7.58 8.51
C SER A 76 0.62 7.47 7.17
N HIS A 77 0.03 7.96 6.09
CA HIS A 77 0.68 8.00 4.78
C HIS A 77 1.87 8.95 4.79
N LYS A 78 2.95 8.58 4.09
CA LYS A 78 4.15 9.42 3.94
C LYS A 78 3.86 10.81 3.36
N LEU A 79 2.97 10.89 2.38
CA LEU A 79 2.61 12.12 1.65
C LEU A 79 1.16 12.58 1.89
N GLY A 80 0.41 11.85 2.72
CA GLY A 80 -1.04 12.02 2.85
C GLY A 80 -1.83 11.33 1.71
N CYS A 81 -3.14 11.16 1.93
CA CYS A 81 -4.06 10.60 0.94
C CYS A 81 -4.61 11.70 0.02
N LYS A 82 -4.96 11.34 -1.22
CA LYS A 82 -5.55 12.26 -2.22
C LYS A 82 -7.09 12.29 -2.18
N CYS A 83 -7.68 12.02 -1.02
CA CYS A 83 -9.13 11.87 -0.84
C CYS A 83 -9.84 13.22 -1.06
N ARG A 84 -10.75 13.29 -2.05
CA ARG A 84 -11.51 14.52 -2.36
C ARG A 84 -12.91 14.54 -1.74
N LYS A 85 -13.67 13.45 -1.93
CA LYS A 85 -15.09 13.36 -1.53
C LYS A 85 -15.34 12.50 -0.30
N SER A 86 -14.44 11.58 0.02
CA SER A 86 -14.61 10.69 1.16
C SER A 86 -14.32 11.36 2.50
N ALA A 87 -13.66 12.53 2.50
CA ALA A 87 -13.16 13.20 3.71
C ALA A 87 -12.38 12.25 4.65
N CYS A 88 -11.78 11.20 4.09
CA CYS A 88 -11.14 10.12 4.85
C CYS A 88 -12.08 9.37 5.80
N MET A 89 -13.40 9.43 5.58
CA MET A 89 -14.46 8.80 6.37
C MET A 89 -15.14 7.62 5.65
N LYS A 90 -14.52 7.11 4.57
CA LYS A 90 -15.02 5.97 3.81
C LYS A 90 -13.84 5.08 3.40
N LYS A 91 -14.10 3.77 3.26
CA LYS A 91 -13.12 2.73 2.85
C LYS A 91 -12.45 2.95 1.49
N TYR A 92 -12.89 3.93 0.70
CA TYR A 92 -12.18 4.39 -0.49
C TYR A 92 -10.85 5.08 -0.15
N CYS A 93 -10.70 5.58 1.08
CA CYS A 93 -9.48 6.19 1.57
C CYS A 93 -8.67 5.12 2.31
N GLU A 94 -7.40 4.92 1.93
CA GLU A 94 -6.47 4.03 2.63
C GLU A 94 -6.17 4.49 4.08
N CYS A 95 -6.61 5.70 4.48
CA CYS A 95 -6.53 6.28 5.83
C CYS A 95 -7.72 6.01 6.77
N TYR A 96 -8.85 5.50 6.24
CA TYR A 96 -10.09 5.35 7.03
C TYR A 96 -9.92 4.28 8.10
#